data_AF-A0A6N6KDR5-F1
#
_entry.id   AF-A0A6N6KDR5-F1
#
_cell.length_a   1.000
_cell.length_b   1.000
_cell.length_c   1.000
_cell.angle_alpha   90.00
_cell.angle_beta   90.00
_cell.angle_gamma   90.00
#
_symmetry.space_group_name_H-M   'P 1'
#
loop_
_entity.id
_entity.type
_entity.pdbx_description
1 polymer ?
#
loop_
_entity_poly.entity_id
_entity_poly.type
_entity_poly.pdbx_seq_one_letter_code
_entity_poly.pdbx_strand_id
1 'polypeptide(L)'
;MTITDNHIKILLALHNEKNHCVKTKYISRIGRNVPGFENLLSDLIHEDLVEFEHAEDTYYLAYEGFEIVEAWQEAQKPVPPERDPEYIIAFTTRKDFKRMAFWVVVAIAIFGGLHLYLNQDFGFKKSDNIQDIMDAEQLQELENEMIRLIDSVQNAGENEYIDTLQ
;
A
#
# COMPACT_ATOMS: atom_id res chain seq x y z
N MET A 1 -11.08 8.21 31.75
CA MET A 1 -12.36 7.87 31.06
C MET A 1 -12.42 6.39 30.63
N THR A 2 -13.57 5.82 30.22
CA THR A 2 -13.62 4.52 29.50
C THR A 2 -13.46 4.76 27.99
N ILE A 3 -12.34 4.32 27.40
CA ILE A 3 -12.11 4.37 25.96
C ILE A 3 -13.16 3.50 25.24
N THR A 4 -13.85 4.07 24.25
CA THR A 4 -14.86 3.36 23.44
C THR A 4 -14.35 3.09 22.03
N ASP A 5 -15.02 2.22 21.28
CA ASP A 5 -14.67 1.93 19.88
C ASP A 5 -14.60 3.17 18.99
N ASN A 6 -15.39 4.20 19.29
CA ASN A 6 -15.36 5.46 18.54
C ASN A 6 -14.12 6.30 18.86
N HIS A 7 -13.63 6.26 20.11
CA HIS A 7 -12.34 6.88 20.47
C HIS A 7 -11.20 6.17 19.74
N ILE A 8 -11.20 4.83 19.75
CA ILE A 8 -10.21 4.03 19.03
C ILE A 8 -10.21 4.35 17.53
N LYS A 9 -11.37 4.50 16.88
CA LYS A 9 -11.45 4.87 15.46
C LYS A 9 -10.76 6.20 15.15
N ILE A 10 -10.89 7.19 16.05
CA ILE A 10 -10.25 8.50 15.87
C ILE A 10 -8.74 8.37 16.05
N LEU A 11 -8.29 7.69 17.10
CA LEU A 11 -6.87 7.45 17.37
C LEU A 11 -6.22 6.65 16.23
N LEU A 12 -6.90 5.62 15.73
CA LEU A 12 -6.42 4.76 14.64
C LEU A 12 -6.35 5.51 13.30
N ALA A 13 -7.28 6.44 13.07
CA ALA A 13 -7.21 7.32 11.91
C ALA A 13 -6.04 8.30 12.00
N LEU A 14 -5.78 8.90 13.16
CA LEU A 14 -4.59 9.74 13.39
C LEU A 14 -3.29 8.92 13.28
N HIS A 15 -3.27 7.70 13.81
CA HIS A 15 -2.15 6.77 13.73
C HIS A 15 -1.75 6.46 12.28
N ASN A 16 -2.72 6.32 11.37
CA ASN A 16 -2.47 5.99 9.98
C ASN A 16 -2.04 7.19 9.11
N GLU A 17 -2.07 8.41 9.67
CA GLU A 17 -1.68 9.61 8.96
C GLU A 17 -0.16 9.81 9.00
N LYS A 18 0.36 10.54 8.00
CA LYS A 18 1.80 10.78 7.91
C LYS A 18 2.29 11.54 9.15
N ASN A 19 3.31 11.00 9.81
CA ASN A 19 3.87 11.52 11.07
C ASN A 19 2.86 11.53 12.23
N HIS A 20 1.79 10.71 12.17
CA HIS A 20 0.75 10.63 13.19
C HIS A 20 0.10 11.98 13.53
N CYS A 21 0.00 12.87 12.54
CA CYS A 21 -0.49 14.22 12.72
C CYS A 21 -1.45 14.65 11.62
N VAL A 22 -2.43 15.49 11.95
CA VAL A 22 -3.40 16.03 11.01
C VAL A 22 -3.71 17.50 11.28
N LYS A 23 -3.64 18.31 10.22
CA LYS A 23 -4.03 19.72 10.27
C LYS A 23 -5.51 19.88 10.56
N THR A 24 -5.89 20.90 11.32
CA THR A 24 -7.28 21.20 11.70
C THR A 24 -8.23 21.26 10.50
N LYS A 25 -7.79 21.80 9.35
CA LYS A 25 -8.61 21.84 8.12
C LYS A 25 -8.98 20.46 7.55
N TYR A 26 -8.30 19.39 7.97
CA TYR A 26 -8.52 18.01 7.53
C TYR A 26 -9.05 17.11 8.64
N ILE A 27 -9.05 17.54 9.90
CA ILE A 27 -9.49 16.72 11.06
C ILE A 27 -10.94 16.26 10.93
N SER A 28 -11.80 17.09 10.31
CA SER A 28 -13.20 16.76 10.03
C SER A 28 -13.37 15.61 9.03
N ARG A 29 -12.34 15.30 8.21
CA ARG A 29 -12.37 14.14 7.30
C ARG A 29 -12.22 12.84 8.06
N ILE A 30 -11.39 12.81 9.10
CA ILE A 30 -11.26 11.67 10.02
C ILE A 30 -12.60 11.41 10.72
N GLY A 31 -13.22 12.47 11.23
CA GLY A 31 -14.45 12.40 12.01
C GLY A 31 -15.75 12.21 11.25
N ARG A 32 -15.75 12.21 9.91
CA ARG A 32 -16.98 12.30 9.09
C ARG A 32 -18.02 11.22 9.41
N ASN A 33 -17.56 10.03 9.78
CA ASN A 33 -18.41 8.87 10.06
C ASN A 33 -18.47 8.52 11.56
N VAL A 34 -17.98 9.41 12.43
CA VAL A 34 -17.93 9.18 13.88
C VAL A 34 -18.95 10.10 14.56
N PRO A 35 -20.07 9.56 15.08
CA PRO A 35 -21.04 10.35 15.81
C PRO A 35 -20.41 11.03 17.04
N GLY A 36 -20.66 12.33 17.22
CA GLY A 36 -20.12 13.08 18.34
C GLY A 36 -18.61 13.34 18.26
N PHE A 37 -18.03 13.28 17.06
CA PHE A 37 -16.59 13.43 16.83
C PHE A 37 -15.92 14.57 17.61
N GLU A 38 -16.50 15.78 17.61
CA GLU A 38 -15.89 16.93 18.29
C GLU A 38 -15.78 16.73 19.80
N ASN A 39 -16.80 16.13 20.42
CA ASN A 39 -16.78 15.81 21.84
C ASN A 39 -15.74 14.72 22.13
N LEU A 40 -15.72 13.65 21.32
CA LEU A 40 -14.75 12.57 21.47
C LEU A 40 -13.31 13.06 21.27
N LEU A 41 -13.08 13.95 20.30
CA LEU A 41 -11.77 14.55 20.06
C LEU A 41 -11.36 15.44 21.24
N SER A 42 -12.29 16.22 21.79
CA SER A 42 -12.05 17.01 23.01
C SER A 42 -11.71 16.11 24.20
N ASP A 43 -12.40 14.98 24.35
CA ASP A 43 -12.13 14.01 25.42
C ASP A 43 -10.73 13.37 25.26
N LEU A 44 -10.34 13.03 24.02
CA LEU A 44 -9.00 12.52 23.71
C LEU A 44 -7.90 13.54 24.01
N ILE A 45 -8.15 14.82 23.78
CA ILE A 45 -7.20 15.89 24.10
C ILE A 45 -7.12 16.10 25.62
N HIS A 46 -8.25 16.04 26.31
CA HIS A 46 -8.28 16.19 27.76
C HIS A 46 -7.54 15.07 28.50
N GLU A 47 -7.55 13.85 27.94
CA GLU A 47 -6.87 12.68 28.51
C GLU A 47 -5.42 12.53 27.96
N ASP A 48 -4.86 13.56 27.33
CA ASP A 48 -3.49 13.59 26.76
C ASP A 48 -3.21 12.45 25.75
N LEU A 49 -4.24 11.95 25.06
CA LEU A 49 -4.10 10.93 24.01
C LEU A 49 -3.90 11.55 22.62
N VAL A 50 -4.32 12.81 22.47
CA VAL A 50 -4.14 13.62 21.28
C VAL A 50 -3.67 15.00 21.72
N GLU A 51 -2.55 15.46 21.19
CA GLU A 51 -2.04 16.80 21.45
C GLU A 51 -2.50 17.77 20.36
N PHE A 52 -2.73 19.03 20.72
CA PHE A 52 -3.04 20.07 19.75
C PHE A 52 -1.98 21.17 19.81
N GLU A 53 -1.23 21.33 18.73
CA GLU A 53 -0.26 22.41 18.59
C GLU A 53 -0.93 23.63 17.96
N HIS A 54 -1.09 24.68 18.78
CA HIS A 54 -1.72 25.93 18.37
C HIS A 54 -0.91 26.69 17.31
N ALA A 55 0.42 26.57 17.30
CA ALA A 55 1.25 27.30 16.34
C ALA A 55 1.10 26.75 14.91
N GLU A 56 0.85 25.44 14.78
CA GLU A 56 0.77 24.74 13.50
C GLU A 56 -0.66 24.37 13.09
N ASP A 57 -1.65 24.68 13.93
CA ASP A 57 -3.05 24.23 13.79
C ASP A 57 -3.12 22.73 13.45
N THR A 58 -2.42 21.92 14.24
CA THR A 58 -2.21 20.50 13.96
C THR A 58 -2.46 19.65 15.21
N TYR A 59 -3.22 18.58 15.02
CA TYR A 59 -3.43 17.54 16.01
C TYR A 59 -2.37 16.46 15.84
N TYR A 60 -1.76 16.02 16.93
CA TYR A 60 -0.77 14.95 16.97
C TYR A 60 -1.29 13.82 17.83
N LEU A 61 -1.01 12.58 17.42
CA LEU A 61 -1.20 11.44 18.30
C LEU A 61 -0.12 11.47 19.39
N ALA A 62 -0.54 11.54 20.65
CA ALA A 62 0.38 11.46 21.78
C ALA A 62 0.92 10.02 21.92
N TYR A 63 1.98 9.87 22.72
CA TYR A 63 2.60 8.57 22.96
C TYR A 63 1.61 7.55 23.56
N GLU A 64 0.82 7.98 24.53
CA GLU A 64 -0.18 7.19 25.22
C GLU A 64 -1.30 6.76 24.26
N GLY A 65 -1.73 7.66 23.37
CA GLY A 65 -2.70 7.35 22.32
C GLY A 65 -2.16 6.31 21.33
N PHE A 66 -0.86 6.39 21.01
CA PHE A 66 -0.16 5.43 20.14
C PHE A 66 -0.13 4.03 20.77
N GLU A 67 0.28 3.91 22.04
CA GLU A 67 0.34 2.62 22.74
C GLU A 67 -1.03 1.92 22.80
N ILE A 68 -2.11 2.68 23.02
CA ILE A 68 -3.48 2.15 23.03
C ILE A 68 -3.85 1.56 21.66
N VAL A 69 -3.51 2.25 20.58
CA VAL A 69 -3.80 1.78 19.20
C VAL A 69 -3.01 0.50 18.89
N GLU A 70 -1.72 0.46 19.21
CA GLU A 70 -0.87 -0.72 18.99
C GLU A 70 -1.38 -1.93 19.78
N ALA A 71 -1.72 -1.75 21.06
CA ALA A 71 -2.27 -2.82 21.88
C ALA A 71 -3.60 -3.34 21.33
N TRP A 72 -4.45 -2.44 20.82
CA TRP A 72 -5.73 -2.80 20.19
C TRP A 72 -5.55 -3.54 18.87
N GLN A 73 -4.55 -3.18 18.06
CA GLN A 73 -4.19 -3.87 16.83
C GLN A 73 -3.59 -5.25 17.10
N GLU A 74 -2.70 -5.37 18.09
CA GLU A 74 -2.10 -6.64 18.52
C GLU A 74 -3.18 -7.65 18.95
N ALA A 75 -4.16 -7.19 19.73
CA ALA A 75 -5.29 -8.02 20.18
C ALA A 75 -6.20 -8.51 19.04
N GLN A 76 -6.14 -7.89 17.86
CA GLN A 76 -6.91 -8.26 16.67
C GLN A 76 -6.09 -8.98 15.60
N LYS A 77 -4.77 -9.09 15.77
CA LYS A 77 -3.97 -9.91 14.86
C LYS A 77 -4.55 -11.32 14.88
N PRO A 78 -5.00 -11.85 13.72
CA PRO A 78 -5.48 -13.22 13.67
C PRO A 78 -4.35 -14.11 14.17
N VAL A 79 -4.64 -14.94 15.19
CA VAL A 79 -3.71 -15.98 15.61
C VAL A 79 -3.35 -16.75 14.34
N PRO A 80 -2.07 -16.76 13.91
CA PRO A 80 -1.70 -17.46 12.70
C PRO A 80 -2.18 -18.89 12.85
N PRO A 81 -2.92 -19.46 11.87
CA PRO A 81 -3.34 -20.84 11.96
C PRO A 81 -2.09 -21.68 12.24
N GLU A 82 -2.17 -22.55 13.24
CA GLU A 82 -1.16 -23.57 13.49
C GLU A 82 -0.80 -24.17 12.13
N ARG A 83 0.46 -24.01 11.72
CA ARG A 83 0.92 -24.43 10.40
C ARG A 83 0.84 -25.94 10.34
N ASP A 84 -0.29 -26.47 9.88
CA ASP A 84 -0.38 -27.88 9.49
C ASP A 84 0.48 -28.05 8.23
N PRO A 85 1.62 -28.77 8.30
CA PRO A 85 2.57 -28.85 7.19
C PRO A 85 2.00 -29.58 5.96
N GLU A 86 0.84 -30.23 6.07
CA GLU A 86 0.19 -30.93 4.96
C GLU A 86 -0.45 -30.01 3.91
N TYR A 87 -0.90 -28.80 4.28
CA TYR A 87 -1.61 -27.92 3.34
C TYR A 87 -0.70 -27.12 2.38
N ILE A 88 0.61 -27.09 2.62
CA ILE A 88 1.58 -26.33 1.79
C ILE A 88 2.03 -27.11 0.54
N ILE A 89 1.62 -28.39 0.40
CA ILE A 89 2.12 -29.27 -0.67
C ILE A 89 1.29 -29.16 -1.96
N ALA A 90 0.11 -28.53 -1.95
CA ALA A 90 -0.79 -28.55 -3.12
C ALA A 90 -0.53 -27.49 -4.21
N PHE A 91 0.26 -26.44 -3.94
CA PHE A 91 0.48 -25.33 -4.90
C PHE A 91 1.93 -25.15 -5.39
N THR A 92 2.85 -26.06 -5.03
CA THR A 92 4.29 -25.89 -5.25
C THR A 92 4.90 -26.81 -6.32
N THR A 93 4.12 -27.46 -7.18
CA THR A 93 4.68 -28.06 -8.40
C THR A 93 4.88 -26.97 -9.46
N ARG A 94 6.15 -26.56 -9.66
CA ARG A 94 6.64 -25.55 -10.64
C ARG A 94 6.07 -25.69 -12.07
N LYS A 95 5.51 -26.84 -12.43
CA LYS A 95 4.84 -27.11 -13.72
C LYS A 95 3.42 -26.54 -13.79
N ASP A 96 2.66 -26.57 -12.70
CA ASP A 96 1.26 -26.14 -12.69
C ASP A 96 1.16 -24.61 -12.70
N PHE A 97 2.07 -23.92 -12.02
CA PHE A 97 2.18 -22.46 -12.06
C PHE A 97 2.47 -21.93 -13.47
N LYS A 98 3.40 -22.56 -14.21
CA LYS A 98 3.71 -22.16 -15.60
C LYS A 98 2.51 -22.37 -16.53
N ARG A 99 1.76 -23.46 -16.33
CA ARG A 99 0.56 -23.76 -17.12
C ARG A 99 -0.56 -22.76 -16.82
N MET A 100 -0.75 -22.40 -15.55
CA MET A 100 -1.72 -21.39 -15.13
C MET A 100 -1.37 -20.01 -15.69
N ALA A 101 -0.10 -19.57 -15.54
CA ALA A 101 0.37 -18.30 -16.07
C ALA A 101 0.19 -18.21 -17.60
N PHE A 102 0.45 -19.30 -18.33
CA PHE A 102 0.22 -19.36 -19.77
C PHE A 102 -1.26 -19.15 -20.12
N TRP A 103 -2.19 -19.82 -19.43
CA TRP A 103 -3.62 -19.63 -19.67
C TRP A 103 -4.12 -18.22 -19.32
N VAL A 104 -3.55 -17.58 -18.29
CA VAL A 104 -3.85 -16.18 -17.95
C VAL A 104 -3.41 -15.23 -19.07
N VAL A 105 -2.20 -15.40 -19.61
CA VAL A 105 -1.70 -14.59 -20.73
C VAL A 105 -2.58 -14.76 -21.98
N VAL A 106 -2.98 -16.00 -22.29
CA VAL A 106 -3.89 -16.29 -23.40
C VAL A 106 -5.26 -15.63 -23.18
N ALA A 107 -5.80 -15.68 -21.96
CA ALA A 107 -7.07 -15.04 -21.62
C ALA A 107 -7.00 -13.52 -21.78
N ILE A 108 -5.93 -12.87 -21.34
CA ILE A 108 -5.71 -11.42 -21.51
C ILE A 108 -5.63 -11.05 -23.00
N ALA A 109 -4.93 -11.84 -23.81
CA ALA A 109 -4.82 -11.58 -25.25
C ALA A 109 -6.18 -11.68 -25.96
N ILE A 110 -6.98 -12.69 -25.62
CA ILE A 110 -8.34 -12.86 -26.17
C ILE A 110 -9.24 -11.70 -25.72
N PHE A 111 -9.20 -11.33 -24.44
CA PHE A 111 -10.05 -10.27 -23.90
C PHE A 111 -9.65 -8.88 -24.45
N GLY A 112 -8.36 -8.60 -24.58
CA GLY A 112 -7.84 -7.38 -25.20
C GLY A 112 -8.21 -7.28 -26.68
N GLY A 113 -8.10 -8.38 -27.43
CA GLY A 113 -8.52 -8.45 -28.82
C GLY A 113 -10.03 -8.25 -28.99
N LEU A 114 -10.84 -8.88 -28.13
CA LEU A 114 -12.29 -8.70 -28.14
C LEU A 114 -12.70 -7.27 -27.77
N HIS A 115 -12.02 -6.66 -26.80
CA HIS A 115 -12.25 -5.28 -26.39
C HIS A 115 -11.91 -4.28 -27.52
N LEU A 116 -10.81 -4.49 -28.24
CA LEU A 116 -10.44 -3.70 -29.42
C LEU A 116 -11.41 -3.91 -30.60
N TYR A 117 -11.92 -5.13 -30.77
CA TYR A 117 -12.88 -5.44 -31.83
C TYR A 117 -14.27 -4.83 -31.57
N LEU A 118 -14.73 -4.81 -30.32
CA LEU A 118 -16.04 -4.26 -29.95
C LEU A 118 -16.03 -2.73 -29.81
N ASN A 119 -14.88 -2.13 -29.50
CA ASN A 119 -14.70 -0.68 -29.42
C ASN A 119 -13.92 -0.14 -30.63
N GLN A 120 -14.49 -0.29 -31.84
CA GLN A 120 -13.88 0.21 -33.08
C GLN A 120 -13.61 1.73 -33.10
N ASP A 121 -14.23 2.51 -32.21
CA ASP A 121 -14.00 3.97 -32.10
C ASP A 121 -12.67 4.37 -31.43
N PHE A 122 -11.91 3.42 -30.89
CA PHE A 122 -10.51 3.64 -30.48
C PHE A 122 -9.50 3.30 -31.59
N GLY A 123 -9.98 2.83 -32.75
CA GLY A 123 -9.16 2.57 -33.94
C GLY A 123 -8.86 3.85 -34.71
N PHE A 124 -7.69 4.45 -34.45
CA PHE A 124 -7.05 5.46 -35.29
C PHE A 124 -7.87 6.72 -35.62
N LYS A 125 -8.19 7.53 -34.60
CA LYS A 125 -8.14 8.99 -34.83
C LYS A 125 -6.68 9.39 -34.92
N LYS A 126 -6.25 9.66 -36.15
CA LYS A 126 -4.99 10.30 -36.50
C LYS A 126 -4.90 11.65 -35.77
N SER A 127 -4.30 11.62 -34.59
CA SER A 127 -3.87 12.80 -33.86
C SER A 127 -2.50 13.16 -34.42
N ASP A 128 -2.44 14.13 -35.33
CA ASP A 128 -1.19 14.70 -35.89
C ASP A 128 -0.37 15.49 -34.83
N ASN A 129 -0.42 15.10 -33.55
CA ASN A 129 0.24 15.79 -32.42
C ASN A 129 0.84 14.83 -31.37
N ILE A 130 1.03 13.55 -31.68
CA ILE A 130 1.85 12.64 -30.85
C ILE A 130 3.07 12.25 -31.67
N GLN A 131 3.92 13.23 -31.97
CA GLN A 131 5.20 12.99 -32.67
C GLN A 131 6.39 13.66 -31.98
N ASP A 132 6.23 13.95 -30.69
CA ASP A 132 7.27 14.40 -29.76
C ASP A 132 6.65 14.10 -28.38
N ILE A 133 7.15 13.21 -27.52
CA ILE A 133 8.41 13.32 -26.79
C ILE A 133 8.71 11.91 -26.25
N MET A 134 9.64 11.21 -26.90
CA MET A 134 10.59 10.31 -26.25
C MET A 134 11.68 10.10 -27.28
N ASP A 135 12.70 10.95 -27.19
CA ASP A 135 13.85 10.88 -28.09
C ASP A 135 14.52 9.50 -27.96
N ALA A 136 15.12 9.03 -29.05
CA ALA A 136 15.82 7.74 -29.07
C ALA A 136 16.86 7.59 -27.95
N GLU A 137 17.40 8.73 -27.48
CA GLU A 137 18.30 8.82 -26.34
C GLU A 137 17.63 8.45 -25.01
N GLN A 138 16.38 8.86 -24.79
CA GLN A 138 15.59 8.51 -23.59
C GLN A 138 15.15 7.04 -23.57
N LEU A 139 14.87 6.47 -24.75
CA LEU A 139 14.61 5.04 -24.87
C LEU A 139 15.86 4.21 -24.54
N GLN A 140 17.02 4.67 -24.99
CA GLN A 140 18.29 4.00 -24.73
C GLN A 140 18.72 4.14 -23.26
N GLU A 141 18.44 5.27 -22.62
CA GLU A 141 18.67 5.47 -21.19
C GLU A 141 17.78 4.55 -20.35
N LEU A 142 16.51 4.41 -20.71
CA LEU A 142 15.57 3.47 -20.07
C LEU A 142 16.01 2.01 -20.25
N GLU A 143 16.49 1.64 -21.44
CA GLU A 143 17.01 0.30 -21.71
C GLU A 143 18.25 -0.01 -20.86
N ASN A 144 19.18 0.94 -20.76
CA ASN A 144 20.37 0.81 -19.92
C ASN A 144 20.03 0.72 -18.42
N GLU A 145 19.02 1.46 -17.96
CA GLU A 145 18.60 1.42 -16.56
C GLU A 145 17.91 0.09 -16.21
N MET A 146 17.11 -0.47 -17.12
CA MET A 146 16.52 -1.80 -16.96
C MET A 146 17.58 -2.91 -16.94
N ILE A 147 18.59 -2.84 -17.82
CA ILE A 147 19.70 -3.81 -17.83
C ILE A 147 20.48 -3.74 -16.50
N ARG A 148 20.75 -2.53 -15.98
CA ARG A 148 21.44 -2.35 -14.70
C ARG A 148 20.66 -2.92 -13.51
N LEU A 149 19.32 -2.83 -13.54
CA LEU A 149 18.45 -3.41 -12.52
C LEU A 149 18.41 -4.94 -12.59
N ILE A 150 18.45 -5.51 -13.80
CA ILE A 150 18.50 -6.97 -13.98
C ILE A 150 19.85 -7.51 -13.48
N ASP A 151 20.95 -6.85 -13.83
CA ASP A 151 22.30 -7.25 -13.42
C ASP A 151 22.52 -7.10 -11.91
N SER A 152 21.91 -6.10 -11.25
CA SER A 152 22.02 -5.93 -9.80
C SER A 152 21.29 -7.03 -9.03
N VAL A 153 20.15 -7.50 -9.54
CA VAL A 153 19.41 -8.63 -8.97
C VAL A 153 20.14 -9.95 -9.20
N GLN A 154 20.79 -10.14 -10.35
CA GLN A 154 21.59 -11.34 -10.62
C GLN A 154 22.86 -11.39 -9.75
N ASN A 155 23.57 -10.27 -9.59
CA ASN A 155 24.81 -10.20 -8.82
C ASN A 155 24.59 -10.16 -7.30
N ALA A 156 23.42 -9.72 -6.82
CA ALA A 156 23.06 -9.81 -5.39
C ALA A 156 22.96 -11.27 -4.91
N GLY A 157 22.64 -12.21 -5.81
CA GLY A 157 22.62 -13.65 -5.50
C GLY A 157 24.01 -14.30 -5.45
N GLU A 158 25.04 -13.71 -6.05
CA GLU A 158 26.42 -14.25 -6.03
C GLU A 158 27.23 -13.78 -4.80
N ASN A 159 26.99 -12.58 -4.28
CA ASN A 159 27.74 -12.05 -3.13
C ASN A 159 27.34 -12.68 -1.78
N GLU A 160 26.11 -13.16 -1.61
CA GLU A 160 25.71 -13.90 -0.40
C GLU A 160 26.36 -15.30 -0.28
N TYR A 161 26.90 -15.84 -1.39
CA TYR A 161 27.57 -17.15 -1.38
C TYR A 161 29.06 -17.08 -1.00
N ILE A 162 29.70 -15.90 -1.10
CA ILE A 162 31.12 -15.73 -0.78
C ILE A 162 31.34 -15.46 0.71
N ASP A 163 30.42 -14.76 1.39
CA ASP A 163 30.51 -14.48 2.84
C ASP A 163 30.16 -15.70 3.73
N THR A 164 29.62 -16.78 3.17
CA THR A 164 29.32 -18.02 3.92
C THR A 164 30.45 -19.07 3.86
N LEU A 165 31.57 -18.76 3.19
CA LEU A 165 32.72 -19.66 3.01
C LEU A 165 34.05 -19.14 3.61
N GLN A 166 34.01 -18.11 4.46
CA GLN A 166 35.14 -17.70 5.33
C GLN A 166 34.91 -18.14 6.77
#